data_AF-A0A1U7GRC1-F1
#
_entry.id   AF-A0A1U7GRC1-F1
#
_cell.length_a   1.000
_cell.length_b   1.000
_cell.length_c   1.000
_cell.angle_alpha   90.00
_cell.angle_beta   90.00
_cell.angle_gamma   90.00
#
_symmetry.space_group_name_H-M   'P 1'
#
loop_
_entity.id
_entity.type
_entity.pdbx_description
1 polymer ?
#
loop_
_entity_poly.entity_id
_entity_poly.type
_entity_poly.pdbx_seq_one_letter_code
_entity_poly.pdbx_strand_id
1 'polypeptide(L)' 'MPQVPTPGTVVRLVQPVVEGPVKEIRSSGGDIEALVEYRQGGEVHERWFRTSELEEVENA' A
#
# COMPACT_ATOMS: atom_id res chain seq x y z
N MET A 1 -19.73 11.34 -15.04
CA MET A 1 -18.84 10.29 -15.58
C MET A 1 -17.41 10.71 -15.31
N PRO A 2 -16.53 9.85 -14.76
CA PRO A 2 -15.11 10.21 -14.62
C PRO A 2 -14.50 10.46 -16.00
N GLN A 3 -13.76 11.56 -16.14
CA GLN A 3 -13.08 11.89 -17.38
C GLN A 3 -11.86 10.98 -17.53
N VAL A 4 -11.73 10.32 -18.69
CA VAL A 4 -10.58 9.47 -19.00
C VAL A 4 -9.42 10.37 -19.45
N PRO A 5 -8.23 10.30 -18.83
CA PRO A 5 -7.08 11.09 -19.28
C PRO A 5 -6.67 10.73 -20.71
N THR A 6 -6.31 11.72 -21.52
CA THR A 6 -5.78 11.50 -22.88
C THR A 6 -4.25 11.27 -22.84
N PRO A 7 -3.67 10.56 -23.83
CA PRO A 7 -2.22 10.40 -23.95
C PRO A 7 -1.48 11.75 -23.92
N GLY A 8 -0.42 11.85 -23.10
CA GLY A 8 0.33 13.09 -22.88
C GLY A 8 -0.16 13.95 -21.69
N THR A 9 -1.30 13.60 -21.09
CA THR A 9 -1.76 14.25 -19.86
C THR A 9 -0.90 13.82 -18.67
N VAL A 10 -0.33 14.79 -17.94
CA VAL A 10 0.33 14.54 -16.67
C VAL A 10 -0.74 14.29 -15.60
N VAL A 11 -0.69 13.13 -14.95
CA VAL A 11 -1.64 12.73 -13.90
C VAL A 11 -0.95 12.52 -12.57
N ARG A 12 -1.69 12.72 -11.47
CA ARG A 12 -1.26 12.28 -10.14
C ARG A 12 -1.92 10.95 -9.83
N LEU A 13 -1.12 9.98 -9.39
CA LEU A 13 -1.66 8.74 -8.84
C LEU A 13 -2.35 9.05 -7.51
N VAL A 14 -3.64 8.74 -7.43
CA VAL A 14 -4.40 8.78 -6.18
C VAL A 14 -4.47 7.35 -5.66
N GLN A 15 -3.61 7.04 -4.69
CA GLN A 15 -3.71 5.81 -3.90
C GLN A 15 -4.16 6.17 -2.49
N PRO A 16 -5.03 5.36 -1.86
CA PRO A 16 -5.34 5.52 -0.46
C PRO A 16 -4.09 5.22 0.37
N VAL A 17 -3.93 5.94 1.47
CA VAL A 17 -2.92 5.60 2.48
C VAL A 17 -3.30 4.22 3.04
N VAL A 18 -2.35 3.29 2.95
CA VAL A 18 -2.47 1.96 3.56
C VAL A 18 -1.73 2.02 4.88
N GLU A 19 -2.48 1.96 5.97
CA GLU A 19 -1.96 1.95 7.33
C GLU A 19 -2.60 0.81 8.11
N GLY A 20 -1.77 0.06 8.82
CA GLY A 20 -2.21 -1.07 9.62
C GLY A 20 -1.05 -1.89 10.17
N PRO A 21 -1.33 -2.83 11.08
CA PRO A 21 -0.28 -3.62 11.71
C PRO A 21 0.39 -4.57 10.71
N VAL A 22 1.70 -4.73 10.88
CA VAL A 22 2.46 -5.82 10.26
C VAL A 22 2.13 -7.12 11.01
N LYS A 23 1.65 -8.14 10.30
CA LYS A 23 1.30 -9.46 10.86
C LYS A 23 2.43 -10.47 10.70
N GLU A 24 3.12 -10.44 9.57
CA GLU A 24 4.18 -11.39 9.22
C GLU A 24 5.29 -10.72 8.42
N ILE A 25 6.51 -11.26 8.50
CA ILE A 25 7.67 -10.84 7.71
C ILE A 25 8.22 -12.07 6.98
N ARG A 26 8.61 -11.90 5.71
CA ARG A 26 9.28 -12.95 4.92
C ARG A 26 10.40 -12.39 4.06
N SER A 27 11.32 -13.28 3.66
CA SER A 27 12.24 -13.01 2.54
C SER A 27 11.69 -13.63 1.26
N SER A 28 11.64 -12.85 0.18
CA SER A 28 11.13 -13.28 -1.11
C SER A 28 11.95 -12.63 -2.22
N GLY A 29 12.57 -13.42 -3.09
CA GLY A 29 13.31 -12.89 -4.25
C GLY A 29 14.50 -11.98 -3.92
N GLY A 30 15.05 -12.05 -2.69
CA GLY A 30 16.12 -11.16 -2.23
C GLY A 30 15.63 -9.90 -1.51
N ASP A 31 14.32 -9.65 -1.49
CA ASP A 31 13.69 -8.57 -0.73
C ASP A 31 13.18 -9.06 0.62
N ILE A 32 12.96 -8.13 1.55
CA ILE A 32 12.19 -8.36 2.78
C ILE A 32 10.81 -7.75 2.56
N GLU A 33 9.79 -8.58 2.72
CA GLU A 33 8.39 -8.21 2.60
C GLU A 33 7.66 -8.34 3.95
N ALA A 34 6.68 -7.46 4.17
CA ALA A 34 5.81 -7.44 5.34
C ALA A 34 4.35 -7.62 4.92
N LEU A 35 3.64 -8.55 5.56
CA LEU A 35 2.19 -8.70 5.43
C LEU A 35 1.51 -7.66 6.30
N VAL A 36 0.83 -6.70 5.67
CA VAL A 36 0.09 -5.64 6.35
C VAL A 36 -1.40 -5.94 6.23
N GLU A 37 -2.10 -5.95 7.37
CA GLU A 37 -3.57 -5.96 7.42
C GLU A 37 -4.06 -4.52 7.55
N TYR A 38 -4.94 -4.07 6.64
CA TYR A 38 -5.43 -2.70 6.63
C TYR A 38 -6.91 -2.63 6.23
N ARG A 39 -7.57 -1.52 6.57
CA ARG A 39 -8.96 -1.27 6.18
C ARG A 39 -9.03 -0.34 4.98
N GLN A 40 -9.79 -0.72 3.96
CA GLN A 40 -10.06 0.10 2.79
C GLN A 40 -11.53 -0.01 2.42
N GLY A 41 -12.24 1.12 2.33
CA GLY A 41 -13.66 1.10 1.96
C GLY A 41 -14.57 0.33 2.92
N GLY A 42 -14.15 0.11 4.17
CA GLY A 42 -14.89 -0.67 5.17
C GLY A 42 -14.59 -2.17 5.17
N GLU A 43 -13.78 -2.65 4.23
CA GLU A 43 -13.33 -4.04 4.15
C GLU A 43 -11.91 -4.19 4.73
N VAL A 44 -11.61 -5.37 5.28
CA VAL A 44 -10.28 -5.74 5.76
C VAL A 44 -9.53 -6.44 4.63
N HIS A 45 -8.33 -5.98 4.36
CA HIS A 45 -7.44 -6.55 3.35
C HIS A 45 -6.11 -6.93 3.99
N GLU A 46 -5.47 -7.96 3.42
CA GLU A 46 -4.11 -8.35 3.76
C GLU A 46 -3.26 -8.32 2.49
N ARG A 47 -2.09 -7.68 2.56
CA ARG A 47 -1.18 -7.62 1.41
C ARG A 47 0.28 -7.58 1.84
N TRP A 48 1.11 -8.28 1.07
CA TRP A 48 2.56 -8.19 1.17
C TRP A 48 3.07 -6.92 0.48
N PHE A 49 3.84 -6.13 1.22
CA PHE A 49 4.56 -4.95 0.73
C PHE A 49 6.04 -5.16 0.95
N ARG A 50 6.88 -4.60 0.08
CA ARG A 50 8.31 -4.52 0.36
C ARG A 50 8.52 -3.57 1.52
N THR A 51 9.44 -3.90 2.40
CA THR A 51 9.81 -3.02 3.52
C THR A 51 10.29 -1.64 3.06
N SER A 52 10.86 -1.53 1.86
CA SER A 52 11.23 -0.24 1.23
C SER A 52 10.03 0.62 0.79
N GLU A 53 8.83 0.05 0.73
CA GLU A 53 7.58 0.76 0.41
C GLU A 53 6.83 1.23 1.66
N LEU A 54 7.32 0.88 2.85
CA LEU A 54 6.68 1.15 4.12
C LEU A 54 7.44 2.21 4.92
N GLU A 55 6.69 3.01 5.66
CA GLU A 55 7.20 3.97 6.64
C GLU A 55 6.60 3.61 7.99
N GLU A 56 7.42 3.60 9.04
CA GLU A 56 6.91 3.45 10.41
C GLU A 56 6.19 4.73 10.83
N VAL A 57 4.95 4.59 11.27
CA VAL A 57 4.18 5.68 11.87
C VAL A 57 4.19 5.53 13.39
N GLU A 58 4.46 6.61 14.12
CA GLU A 58 4.36 6.60 15.58
C GLU A 58 2.90 6.39 15.98
N ASN A 59 2.61 5.30 16.70
CA ASN A 59 1.31 5.13 17.33
C ASN A 59 1.15 6.22 18.42
N ALA A 60 0.22 7.14 18.21
CA ALA A 60 -0.17 8.16 19.19
C ALA A 60 -0.92 7.56 20.39
#